data_AF-A0A8T0C739-F1
#
_entry.id   AF-A0A8T0C739-F1
#
_cell.length_a   1.000
_cell.length_b   1.000
_cell.length_c   1.000
_cell.angle_alpha   90.00
_cell.angle_beta   90.00
_cell.angle_gamma   90.00
#
_symmetry.space_group_name_H-M   'P 1'
#
loop_
_entity.id
_entity.type
_entity.pdbx_description
1 polymer ?
#
loop_
_entity_poly.entity_id
_entity_poly.type
_entity_poly.pdbx_seq_one_letter_code
_entity_poly.pdbx_strand_id
1 'polypeptide(L)'
;MKYCHVKFYAQDDESLARLTSFFELLKNEKDSSKGPDEMKLSEFLSESEKRHFWEPSNEELKEWLNFWAETAVEVRLSPKMPLPPWDLESMYEAFWNGDYDLISITKENGCHHLNFHPHGYPYGGTESMVVLVSCFGHSVLGIEDGTGFSEYVDKRIKWSPGMKYPYVPPIEENKK
;
A
#
# COMPACT_ATOMS: atom_id res chain seq x y z
N MET A 1 8.95 21.72 9.48
CA MET A 1 8.70 20.33 9.94
C MET A 1 9.16 19.40 8.82
N LYS A 2 9.88 18.31 9.09
CA LYS A 2 10.30 17.36 8.04
C LYS A 2 9.09 16.45 7.76
N TYR A 3 8.74 16.26 6.50
CA TYR A 3 7.59 15.43 6.09
C TYR A 3 7.80 13.95 6.46
N CYS A 4 6.71 13.22 6.66
CA CYS A 4 6.72 11.76 6.69
C CYS A 4 7.07 11.23 5.30
N HIS A 5 7.65 10.04 5.20
CA HIS A 5 8.06 9.51 3.91
C HIS A 5 8.17 7.98 3.85
N VAL A 6 7.93 7.46 2.65
CA VAL A 6 8.36 6.12 2.24
C VAL A 6 9.67 6.25 1.48
N LYS A 7 10.72 5.62 1.99
CA LYS A 7 12.06 5.61 1.40
C LYS A 7 12.23 4.38 0.50
N PHE A 8 12.80 4.54 -0.68
CA PHE A 8 12.98 3.45 -1.65
C PHE A 8 14.20 3.62 -2.56
N TYR A 9 14.64 2.50 -3.17
CA TYR A 9 15.52 2.50 -4.34
C TYR A 9 14.70 2.41 -5.62
N ALA A 10 15.01 3.29 -6.57
CA ALA A 10 14.48 3.19 -7.92
C ALA A 10 15.11 1.98 -8.63
N GLN A 11 14.30 1.25 -9.38
CA GLN A 11 14.78 0.15 -10.22
C GLN A 11 15.60 0.66 -11.40
N ASP A 12 15.06 1.66 -12.09
CA ASP A 12 15.65 2.33 -13.23
C ASP A 12 15.02 3.73 -13.39
N ASP A 13 15.60 4.56 -14.24
CA ASP A 13 15.17 5.95 -14.43
C ASP A 13 13.80 6.04 -15.15
N GLU A 14 13.44 5.06 -15.98
CA GLU A 14 12.17 5.06 -16.72
C GLU A 14 11.00 4.76 -15.78
N SER A 15 11.12 3.69 -14.97
CA SER A 15 10.13 3.35 -13.95
C SER A 15 9.97 4.46 -12.91
N LEU A 16 11.06 5.13 -12.52
CA LEU A 16 11.01 6.27 -11.61
C LEU A 16 10.27 7.48 -12.22
N ALA A 17 10.53 7.79 -13.49
CA ALA A 17 9.83 8.86 -14.20
C ALA A 17 8.32 8.58 -14.31
N ARG A 18 7.95 7.31 -14.55
CA ARG A 18 6.56 6.86 -14.55
C ARG A 18 5.91 7.00 -13.18
N LEU A 19 6.54 6.50 -12.11
CA LEU A 19 6.04 6.68 -10.74
C LEU A 19 5.85 8.15 -10.41
N THR A 20 6.83 9.00 -10.75
CA THR A 20 6.74 10.44 -10.47
C THR A 20 5.55 11.08 -11.20
N SER A 21 5.35 10.73 -12.46
CA SER A 21 4.22 11.23 -13.26
C SER A 21 2.88 10.75 -12.70
N PHE A 22 2.79 9.48 -12.31
CA PHE A 22 1.60 8.92 -11.69
C PHE A 22 1.32 9.55 -10.32
N PHE A 23 2.35 9.77 -9.50
CA PHE A 23 2.24 10.42 -8.21
C PHE A 23 1.67 11.84 -8.34
N GLU A 24 2.18 12.63 -9.28
CA GLU A 24 1.66 13.98 -9.53
C GLU A 24 0.21 13.94 -10.03
N LEU A 25 -0.14 12.97 -10.88
CA LEU A 25 -1.52 12.76 -11.28
C LEU A 25 -2.41 12.44 -10.08
N LEU A 26 -2.03 11.45 -9.27
CA LEU A 26 -2.75 11.01 -8.07
C LEU A 26 -2.94 12.15 -7.06
N LYS A 27 -1.89 12.94 -6.83
CA LYS A 27 -1.94 14.12 -5.98
C LYS A 27 -2.93 15.16 -6.50
N ASN A 28 -2.88 15.48 -7.79
CA ASN A 28 -3.82 16.43 -8.40
C ASN A 28 -5.27 15.95 -8.31
N GLU A 29 -5.53 14.65 -8.48
CA GLU A 29 -6.87 14.08 -8.31
C GLU A 29 -7.31 14.12 -6.84
N LYS A 30 -6.42 13.86 -5.86
CA LYS A 30 -6.73 13.94 -4.42
C LYS A 30 -7.04 15.36 -3.98
N ASP A 31 -6.30 16.35 -4.49
CA ASP A 31 -6.48 17.76 -4.15
C ASP A 31 -7.67 18.40 -4.89
N SER A 32 -8.25 17.70 -5.87
CA SER A 32 -9.38 18.16 -6.67
C SER A 32 -10.69 18.12 -5.89
N SER A 33 -11.48 19.19 -5.98
CA SER A 33 -12.83 19.23 -5.41
C SER A 33 -13.87 18.41 -6.19
N LYS A 34 -13.49 17.76 -7.29
CA LYS A 34 -14.41 17.02 -8.18
C LYS A 34 -14.53 15.53 -7.84
N GLY A 35 -13.74 15.04 -6.89
CA GLY A 35 -13.58 13.61 -6.66
C GLY A 35 -12.62 12.95 -7.67
N PRO A 36 -12.16 11.73 -7.38
CA PRO A 36 -11.11 11.07 -8.15
C PRO A 36 -11.61 10.51 -9.49
N ASP A 37 -10.83 10.72 -10.56
CA ASP A 37 -11.02 10.04 -11.84
C ASP A 37 -10.19 8.74 -11.90
N GLU A 38 -10.76 7.67 -11.37
CA GLU A 38 -10.10 6.36 -11.30
C GLU A 38 -9.88 5.72 -12.67
N MET A 39 -10.72 6.05 -13.66
CA MET A 39 -10.56 5.56 -15.03
C MET A 39 -9.26 6.10 -15.62
N LYS A 40 -9.03 7.41 -15.48
CA LYS A 40 -7.79 8.06 -15.92
C LYS A 40 -6.54 7.50 -15.23
N LEU A 41 -6.63 7.20 -13.93
CA LEU A 41 -5.53 6.58 -13.19
C LEU A 41 -5.27 5.14 -13.67
N SER A 42 -6.31 4.35 -13.85
CA SER A 42 -6.21 2.98 -14.35
C SER A 42 -5.65 2.90 -15.78
N GLU A 43 -6.03 3.83 -16.66
CA GLU A 43 -5.50 3.93 -18.02
C GLU A 43 -4.01 4.31 -18.07
N PHE A 44 -3.51 5.01 -17.06
CA PHE A 44 -2.08 5.36 -16.99
C PHE A 44 -1.21 4.12 -16.73
N LEU A 45 -1.71 3.18 -15.92
CA LEU A 45 -0.99 1.98 -15.55
C LEU A 45 -0.89 1.02 -16.74
N SER A 46 0.33 0.56 -16.98
CA SER A 46 0.62 -0.51 -17.92
C SER A 46 0.08 -1.85 -17.40
N GLU A 47 -0.12 -2.80 -18.30
CA GLU A 47 -0.55 -4.15 -17.94
C GLU A 47 0.45 -4.86 -17.00
N SER A 48 1.74 -4.54 -17.08
CA SER A 48 2.74 -5.05 -16.14
C SER A 48 2.59 -4.47 -14.73
N GLU A 49 2.26 -3.18 -14.61
CA GLU A 49 2.03 -2.52 -13.32
C GLU A 49 0.70 -3.02 -12.70
N LYS A 50 -0.34 -3.22 -13.53
CA LYS A 50 -1.64 -3.78 -13.09
C LYS A 50 -1.50 -5.20 -12.56
N ARG A 51 -0.63 -6.03 -13.14
CA ARG A 51 -0.33 -7.39 -12.65
C ARG A 51 0.27 -7.44 -11.24
N HIS A 52 0.69 -6.31 -10.67
CA HIS A 52 1.09 -6.24 -9.26
C HIS A 52 -0.11 -6.46 -8.32
N PHE A 53 -1.31 -6.09 -8.77
CA PHE A 53 -2.52 -6.13 -7.98
C PHE A 53 -3.21 -7.48 -8.11
N TRP A 54 -3.91 -7.86 -7.04
CA TRP A 54 -4.76 -9.03 -7.03
C TRP A 54 -6.04 -8.76 -7.82
N GLU A 55 -6.27 -9.56 -8.86
CA GLU A 55 -7.51 -9.57 -9.62
C GLU A 55 -8.22 -10.90 -9.33
N PRO A 56 -9.03 -10.98 -8.25
CA PRO A 56 -9.68 -12.22 -7.87
C PRO A 56 -10.68 -12.69 -8.93
N SER A 57 -10.72 -14.00 -9.14
CA SER A 57 -11.90 -14.65 -9.72
C SER A 57 -13.11 -14.52 -8.77
N ASN A 58 -14.32 -14.69 -9.31
CA ASN A 58 -15.54 -14.70 -8.50
C ASN A 58 -15.50 -15.79 -7.41
N GLU A 59 -14.89 -16.93 -7.71
CA GLU A 59 -14.69 -18.04 -6.78
C GLU A 59 -13.74 -17.66 -5.64
N GLU A 60 -12.59 -17.05 -5.95
CA GLU A 60 -11.62 -16.59 -4.95
C GLU A 60 -12.20 -15.48 -4.07
N LEU A 61 -12.91 -14.51 -4.67
CA LEU A 61 -13.58 -13.46 -3.92
C LEU A 61 -14.61 -14.04 -2.96
N LYS A 62 -15.43 -14.98 -3.43
CA LYS A 62 -16.41 -15.68 -2.58
C LYS A 62 -15.72 -16.45 -1.45
N GLU A 63 -14.58 -17.08 -1.73
CA GLU A 63 -13.79 -17.79 -0.72
C GLU A 63 -13.25 -16.83 0.34
N TRP A 64 -12.67 -15.70 -0.06
CA TRP A 64 -12.23 -14.64 0.85
C TRP A 64 -13.38 -14.12 1.72
N LEU A 65 -14.54 -13.81 1.12
CA LEU A 65 -15.70 -13.32 1.86
C LEU A 65 -16.21 -14.33 2.88
N ASN A 66 -16.22 -15.62 2.54
CA ASN A 66 -16.56 -16.69 3.49
C ASN A 66 -15.52 -16.79 4.61
N PHE A 67 -14.24 -16.80 4.29
CA PHE A 67 -13.15 -16.83 5.28
C PHE A 67 -13.25 -15.65 6.25
N TRP A 68 -13.46 -14.43 5.74
CA TRP A 68 -13.70 -13.25 6.55
C TRP A 68 -14.93 -13.45 7.44
N ALA A 69 -16.08 -13.86 6.87
CA ALA A 69 -17.34 -14.03 7.59
C ALA A 69 -17.33 -15.13 8.65
N GLU A 70 -16.50 -16.17 8.51
CA GLU A 70 -16.32 -17.25 9.48
C GLU A 70 -15.31 -16.91 10.58
N THR A 71 -14.35 -16.02 10.30
CA THR A 71 -13.32 -15.63 11.26
C THR A 71 -13.94 -14.88 12.45
N ALA A 72 -13.54 -15.20 13.68
CA ALA A 72 -14.08 -14.52 14.86
C ALA A 72 -13.73 -13.01 14.87
N VAL A 73 -14.62 -12.18 15.42
CA VAL A 73 -14.49 -10.71 15.40
C VAL A 73 -13.19 -10.25 16.05
N GLU A 74 -12.80 -10.91 17.14
CA GLU A 74 -11.57 -10.62 17.89
C GLU A 74 -10.33 -10.84 17.02
N VAL A 75 -10.38 -11.81 16.10
CA VAL A 75 -9.29 -12.08 15.15
C VAL A 75 -9.33 -11.05 14.02
N ARG A 76 -10.50 -10.76 13.45
CA ARG A 76 -10.66 -9.76 12.36
C ARG A 76 -10.11 -8.39 12.73
N LEU A 77 -10.29 -7.98 13.99
CA LEU A 77 -9.84 -6.69 14.50
C LEU A 77 -8.39 -6.71 15.01
N SER A 78 -7.69 -7.83 14.85
CA SER A 78 -6.31 -7.99 15.31
C SER A 78 -5.30 -7.97 14.15
N PRO A 79 -4.02 -7.64 14.40
CA PRO A 79 -2.95 -7.79 13.42
C PRO A 79 -2.71 -9.24 12.92
N LYS A 80 -3.38 -10.23 13.54
CA LYS A 80 -3.26 -11.64 13.18
C LYS A 80 -4.22 -12.05 12.06
N MET A 81 -5.11 -11.17 11.63
CA MET A 81 -6.03 -11.45 10.53
C MET A 81 -5.25 -11.60 9.22
N PRO A 82 -5.33 -12.75 8.53
CA PRO A 82 -4.85 -12.83 7.16
C PRO A 82 -5.65 -11.90 6.27
N LEU A 83 -4.97 -11.05 5.51
CA LEU A 83 -5.58 -10.12 4.56
C LEU A 83 -5.25 -10.56 3.14
N PRO A 84 -6.18 -10.39 2.18
CA PRO A 84 -5.87 -10.65 0.78
C PRO A 84 -4.73 -9.73 0.31
N PRO A 85 -4.04 -10.09 -0.78
CA PRO A 85 -3.15 -9.14 -1.42
C PRO A 85 -3.94 -7.91 -1.89
N TRP A 86 -3.25 -6.78 -2.07
CA TRP A 86 -3.90 -5.55 -2.52
C TRP A 86 -4.47 -5.74 -3.92
N ASP A 87 -5.76 -5.45 -4.08
CA ASP A 87 -6.33 -5.10 -5.37
C ASP A 87 -6.13 -3.60 -5.66
N LEU A 88 -6.37 -3.20 -6.91
CA LEU A 88 -6.13 -1.84 -7.37
C LEU A 88 -7.11 -0.84 -6.75
N GLU A 89 -8.37 -1.24 -6.60
CA GLU A 89 -9.45 -0.41 -6.04
C GLU A 89 -9.17 -0.07 -4.57
N SER A 90 -8.77 -1.05 -3.76
CA SER A 90 -8.38 -0.88 -2.37
C SER A 90 -7.25 0.14 -2.23
N MET A 91 -6.24 0.10 -3.12
CA MET A 91 -5.16 1.08 -3.11
C MET A 91 -5.70 2.51 -3.35
N TYR A 92 -6.60 2.69 -4.32
CA TYR A 92 -7.23 3.97 -4.60
C TYR A 92 -8.09 4.46 -3.44
N GLU A 93 -8.97 3.61 -2.90
CA GLU A 93 -9.77 3.94 -1.72
C GLU A 93 -8.91 4.39 -0.54
N ALA A 94 -7.76 3.76 -0.32
CA ALA A 94 -6.82 4.16 0.72
C ALA A 94 -6.20 5.54 0.46
N PHE A 95 -5.93 5.91 -0.79
CA PHE A 95 -5.47 7.26 -1.13
C PHE A 95 -6.57 8.32 -0.95
N TRP A 96 -7.81 8.01 -1.31
CA TRP A 96 -8.92 8.96 -1.22
C TRP A 96 -9.33 9.23 0.21
N ASN A 97 -9.45 8.17 1.01
CA ASN A 97 -9.90 8.26 2.40
C ASN A 97 -8.78 8.56 3.39
N GLY A 98 -7.52 8.53 2.95
CA GLY A 98 -6.36 8.84 3.78
C GLY A 98 -6.30 10.31 4.22
N ASP A 99 -6.08 10.53 5.52
CA ASP A 99 -6.03 11.85 6.16
C ASP A 99 -4.61 12.45 6.13
N TYR A 100 -4.15 12.77 4.92
CA TYR A 100 -2.83 13.33 4.64
C TYR A 100 -2.79 14.06 3.30
N ASP A 101 -1.79 14.92 3.14
CA ASP A 101 -1.44 15.52 1.85
C ASP A 101 -0.27 14.79 1.18
N LEU A 102 -0.37 14.52 -0.12
CA LEU A 102 0.76 14.07 -0.93
C LEU A 102 1.64 15.27 -1.26
N ILE A 103 2.94 15.20 -0.94
CA ILE A 103 3.83 16.36 -1.07
C ILE A 103 4.67 16.30 -2.33
N SER A 104 5.59 15.33 -2.44
CA SER A 104 6.54 15.20 -3.55
C SER A 104 7.29 13.88 -3.52
N ILE A 105 7.89 13.50 -4.65
CA ILE A 105 8.97 12.52 -4.69
C ILE A 105 10.31 13.27 -4.81
N THR A 106 11.25 13.00 -3.91
CA THR A 106 12.56 13.67 -3.86
C THR A 106 13.70 12.66 -3.81
N LYS A 107 14.89 13.06 -4.27
CA LYS A 107 16.12 12.25 -4.21
C LYS A 107 17.04 12.73 -3.10
N GLU A 108 17.50 11.83 -2.25
CA GLU A 108 18.45 12.12 -1.17
C GLU A 108 19.43 10.94 -1.02
N ASN A 109 20.74 11.22 -1.05
CA ASN A 109 21.81 10.23 -0.82
C ASN A 109 21.67 8.92 -1.63
N GLY A 110 21.31 9.02 -2.92
CA GLY A 110 21.13 7.86 -3.81
C GLY A 110 19.83 7.08 -3.61
N CYS A 111 19.00 7.47 -2.65
CA CYS A 111 17.66 6.95 -2.42
C CYS A 111 16.59 7.97 -2.86
N HIS A 112 15.35 7.51 -2.92
CA HIS A 112 14.19 8.36 -3.20
C HIS A 112 13.21 8.32 -2.02
N HIS A 113 12.47 9.40 -1.86
CA HIS A 113 11.54 9.62 -0.76
C HIS A 113 10.21 10.09 -1.34
N LEU A 114 9.16 9.27 -1.19
CA LEU A 114 7.78 9.68 -1.40
C LEU A 114 7.32 10.37 -0.11
N ASN A 115 7.21 11.70 -0.16
CA ASN A 115 6.91 12.55 0.99
C ASN A 115 5.41 12.82 1.09
N PHE A 116 4.89 12.77 2.32
CA PHE A 116 3.50 13.06 2.64
C PHE A 116 3.40 13.79 3.98
N HIS A 117 2.28 14.48 4.20
CA HIS A 117 2.00 15.20 5.44
C HIS A 117 0.71 14.69 6.08
N PRO A 118 0.80 13.83 7.11
CA PRO A 118 -0.36 13.42 7.90
C PRO A 118 -1.02 14.60 8.61
N HIS A 119 -2.35 14.59 8.67
CA HIS A 119 -3.10 15.55 9.49
C HIS A 119 -3.24 15.09 10.95
N GLY A 120 -2.99 13.80 11.22
CA GLY A 120 -2.94 13.21 12.57
C GLY A 120 -1.73 12.30 12.78
N TYR A 121 -1.24 12.24 14.02
CA TYR A 121 -0.05 11.46 14.42
C TYR A 121 -0.36 10.52 15.61
N PRO A 122 0.26 9.32 15.65
CA PRO A 122 1.05 8.69 14.58
C PRO A 122 0.17 8.29 13.39
N TYR A 123 0.74 8.30 12.18
CA TYR A 123 -0.02 7.96 10.98
C TYR A 123 0.07 6.46 10.67
N GLY A 124 -1.03 5.74 10.90
CA GLY A 124 -1.22 4.40 10.36
C GLY A 124 -1.79 4.45 8.94
N GLY A 125 -1.29 3.61 8.02
CA GLY A 125 -1.83 3.53 6.66
C GLY A 125 -0.86 3.89 5.53
N THR A 126 0.45 3.80 5.77
CA THR A 126 1.49 4.02 4.75
C THR A 126 1.57 2.90 3.70
N GLU A 127 0.87 1.79 3.91
CA GLU A 127 0.91 0.62 3.04
C GLU A 127 0.46 0.92 1.60
N SER A 128 -0.52 1.81 1.38
CA SER A 128 -0.93 2.20 0.03
C SER A 128 0.22 2.87 -0.74
N MET A 129 1.05 3.66 -0.06
CA MET A 129 2.24 4.29 -0.64
C MET A 129 3.34 3.27 -0.92
N VAL A 130 3.47 2.25 -0.06
CA VAL A 130 4.40 1.14 -0.29
C VAL A 130 3.99 0.33 -1.52
N VAL A 131 2.70 0.01 -1.65
CA VAL A 131 2.14 -0.69 -2.81
C VAL A 131 2.33 0.13 -4.07
N LEU A 132 2.06 1.44 -4.02
CA LEU A 132 2.29 2.35 -5.13
C LEU A 132 3.77 2.31 -5.56
N VAL A 133 4.72 2.45 -4.64
CA VAL A 133 6.15 2.40 -4.98
C VAL A 133 6.51 1.03 -5.57
N SER A 134 5.99 -0.04 -5.00
CA SER A 134 6.29 -1.42 -5.42
C SER A 134 5.68 -1.80 -6.76
N CYS A 135 4.52 -1.25 -7.14
CA CYS A 135 3.87 -1.58 -8.42
C CYS A 135 4.65 -1.05 -9.63
N PHE A 136 5.43 0.02 -9.45
CA PHE A 136 6.42 0.51 -10.43
C PHE A 136 7.78 -0.22 -10.33
N GLY A 137 7.87 -1.33 -9.58
CA GLY A 137 9.06 -2.19 -9.49
C GLY A 137 10.14 -1.72 -8.53
N HIS A 138 9.91 -0.63 -7.78
CA HIS A 138 10.91 -0.10 -6.86
C HIS A 138 10.99 -0.87 -5.54
N SER A 139 12.15 -0.81 -4.88
CA SER A 139 12.40 -1.51 -3.62
C SER A 139 12.24 -0.57 -2.43
N VAL A 140 11.20 -0.77 -1.62
CA VAL A 140 10.99 0.00 -0.39
C VAL A 140 12.01 -0.40 0.69
N LEU A 141 12.60 0.61 1.32
CA LEU A 141 13.64 0.47 2.34
C LEU A 141 13.09 0.70 3.74
N GLY A 142 12.17 1.64 3.90
CA GLY A 142 11.67 2.02 5.21
C GLY A 142 10.70 3.17 5.18
N ILE A 143 10.11 3.41 6.34
CA ILE A 143 9.00 4.33 6.53
C ILE A 143 9.32 5.21 7.73
N GLU A 144 9.12 6.51 7.56
CA GLU A 144 9.02 7.49 8.63
C GLU A 144 7.59 8.00 8.64
N ASP A 145 6.80 7.62 9.65
CA ASP A 145 5.38 7.94 9.80
C ASP A 145 5.11 9.00 10.89
N GLY A 146 6.18 9.60 11.42
CA GLY A 146 6.14 10.54 12.54
C GLY A 146 6.47 9.92 13.89
N THR A 147 6.75 8.60 13.95
CA THR A 147 7.26 7.91 15.14
C THR A 147 8.77 7.63 15.09
N GLY A 148 9.43 7.99 13.99
CA GLY A 148 10.82 7.64 13.70
C GLY A 148 10.93 6.69 12.52
N PHE A 149 12.06 6.75 11.82
CA PHE A 149 12.32 5.89 10.68
C PHE A 149 12.49 4.43 11.11
N SER A 150 11.80 3.53 10.41
CA SER A 150 11.91 2.08 10.56
C SER A 150 12.15 1.40 9.23
N GLU A 151 12.95 0.34 9.22
CA GLU A 151 13.11 -0.50 8.03
C GLU A 151 11.79 -1.18 7.66
N TYR A 152 11.48 -1.18 6.37
CA TYR A 152 10.25 -1.78 5.89
C TYR A 152 10.40 -3.29 5.83
N VAL A 153 9.47 -3.98 6.50
CA VAL A 153 9.31 -5.43 6.44
C VAL A 153 7.83 -5.69 6.27
N ASP A 154 7.45 -6.38 5.19
CA ASP A 154 6.06 -6.80 4.99
C ASP A 154 5.70 -7.87 6.04
N LYS A 155 5.14 -7.43 7.17
CA LYS A 155 4.72 -8.29 8.29
C LYS A 155 3.31 -8.83 8.12
N ARG A 156 2.62 -8.50 7.03
CA ARG A 156 1.23 -8.89 6.84
C ARG A 156 1.12 -10.38 6.65
N ILE A 157 0.17 -10.98 7.37
CA ILE A 157 -0.22 -12.36 7.10
C ILE A 157 -1.07 -12.31 5.83
N LYS A 158 -0.58 -12.93 4.75
CA LYS A 158 -1.26 -12.94 3.46
C LYS A 158 -2.25 -14.08 3.44
N TRP A 159 -3.51 -13.76 3.19
CA TRP A 159 -4.50 -14.75 2.81
C TRP A 159 -4.16 -15.32 1.42
N SER A 160 -4.49 -16.59 1.22
CA SER A 160 -4.34 -17.27 -0.06
C SER A 160 -5.52 -18.22 -0.28
N PRO A 161 -5.89 -18.52 -1.54
CA PRO A 161 -6.91 -19.52 -1.84
C PRO A 161 -6.63 -20.85 -1.13
N GLY A 162 -7.69 -21.48 -0.62
CA GLY A 162 -7.66 -22.69 0.19
C GLY A 162 -7.46 -22.48 1.71
N MET A 163 -7.23 -21.25 2.17
CA MET A 163 -7.07 -20.96 3.61
C MET A 163 -8.40 -21.10 4.35
N LYS A 164 -8.39 -21.82 5.48
CA LYS A 164 -9.60 -22.10 6.29
C LYS A 164 -9.47 -21.56 7.71
N TYR A 165 -10.60 -21.16 8.29
CA TYR A 165 -10.69 -20.80 9.69
C TYR A 165 -11.13 -22.02 10.55
N PRO A 166 -10.58 -22.24 11.76
CA PRO A 166 -9.53 -21.47 12.41
C PRO A 166 -8.17 -21.64 11.74
N TYR A 167 -7.56 -20.52 11.36
CA TYR A 167 -6.17 -20.48 10.94
C TYR A 167 -5.30 -20.35 12.18
N VAL A 168 -4.27 -21.18 12.27
CA VAL A 168 -3.26 -21.08 13.33
C VAL A 168 -2.14 -20.16 12.80
N PRO A 169 -1.94 -18.96 13.37
CA PRO A 169 -0.82 -18.11 12.98
C PRO A 169 0.50 -18.86 13.16
N PRO A 170 1.53 -18.60 12.33
CA PRO A 170 2.86 -19.11 12.60
C PRO A 170 3.25 -18.67 14.01
N ILE A 171 3.78 -19.60 14.82
CA ILE A 171 4.28 -19.25 16.15
C ILE A 171 5.37 -18.21 15.94
N GLU A 172 5.17 -17.00 16.46
CA GLU A 172 6.22 -16.00 16.51
C GLU A 172 7.38 -16.58 17.32
N GLU A 173 8.43 -17.03 16.64
CA GLU A 173 9.70 -17.25 17.30
C GLU A 173 10.17 -15.88 17.78
N ASN A 174 10.01 -15.62 19.08
CA ASN A 174 10.60 -14.48 19.75
C ASN A 174 12.10 -14.49 19.46
N LYS A 175 12.53 -13.72 18.46
CA LYS A 175 13.94 -13.40 18.25
C LYS A 175 14.36 -12.54 19.45
N LYS A 176 15.02 -13.21 20.40
CA LYS A 176 15.71 -12.61 21.54
C LYS A 176 16.82 -11.67 21.08
#